data_AF-A0A4Q4BXT6-F1
#
_entry.id   AF-A0A4Q4BXT6-F1
#
_cell.length_a   1.000
_cell.length_b   1.000
_cell.length_c   1.000
_cell.angle_alpha   90.00
_cell.angle_beta   90.00
_cell.angle_gamma   90.00
#
_symmetry.space_group_name_H-M   'P 1'
#
loop_
_entity.id
_entity.type
_entity.pdbx_description
1 polymer ?
#
loop_
_entity_poly.entity_id
_entity_poly.type
_entity_poly.pdbx_seq_one_letter_code
_entity_poly.pdbx_strand_id
1 'polypeptide(L)'
;MARVVAACADDALVVGRRRHADLSALGRAGVAALAAGELADDHLPLLEEPQWLREGYARTRDLAEAGPDDWRYVISAVLALPRAVFTALGGFDASLVGYGGEDWDLAYRAWNAGIALRHVPNAVAWHDGPDAAGRQGFAEAKEHEQLALAERIPQPSVRGHGGVWRQPRTVVRWQVGEMTSSAQHACLLSWLALGDVEVRPDRRLHTPLARDPRVTFSGDDALLARAEFLVEIEGAIELCEPAEFLATLGVGPHEARGVAGARTRDRALGVAARPFAEGILMSLDPSARVDLEAQGRRP
;
A
#
# COMPACT_ATOMS: atom_id res chain seq x y z
N MET A 1 15.64 18.61 -13.72
CA MET A 1 15.41 19.09 -12.33
C MET A 1 14.26 20.11 -12.22
N ALA A 2 14.34 21.28 -12.87
CA ALA A 2 13.35 22.36 -12.67
C ALA A 2 11.88 21.99 -12.95
N ARG A 3 11.62 21.16 -13.98
CA ARG A 3 10.26 20.68 -14.32
C ARG A 3 9.66 19.75 -13.25
N VAL A 4 10.50 18.94 -12.62
CA VAL A 4 10.08 18.04 -11.53
C VAL A 4 9.76 18.86 -10.29
N VAL A 5 10.64 19.81 -9.94
CA VAL A 5 10.43 20.71 -8.79
C VAL A 5 9.15 21.54 -8.94
N ALA A 6 8.86 22.03 -10.15
CA ALA A 6 7.61 22.74 -10.42
C ALA A 6 6.37 21.83 -10.27
N ALA A 7 6.45 20.58 -10.73
CA ALA A 7 5.36 19.61 -10.59
C ALA A 7 5.12 19.13 -9.13
N CYS A 8 6.15 19.23 -8.27
CA CYS A 8 6.08 18.90 -6.84
C CYS A 8 5.36 19.94 -5.98
N ALA A 9 5.08 21.14 -6.51
CA ALA A 9 4.49 22.23 -5.74
C ALA A 9 3.08 21.91 -5.19
N ASP A 10 2.42 20.88 -5.72
CA ASP A 10 1.09 20.41 -5.30
C ASP A 10 1.16 19.22 -4.32
N ASP A 11 2.17 19.18 -3.45
CA ASP A 11 2.41 18.07 -2.50
C ASP A 11 2.41 16.67 -3.14
N ALA A 12 2.92 16.57 -4.37
CA ALA A 12 2.98 15.31 -5.12
C ALA A 12 4.36 14.64 -5.00
N LEU A 13 4.36 13.31 -5.03
CA LEU A 13 5.54 12.51 -5.34
C LEU A 13 5.66 12.46 -6.86
N VAL A 14 6.73 13.05 -7.38
CA VAL A 14 6.95 13.21 -8.81
C VAL A 14 8.14 12.37 -9.25
N VAL A 15 7.94 11.57 -10.29
CA VAL A 15 9.02 10.86 -10.99
C VAL A 15 9.23 11.36 -12.41
N GLY A 16 10.44 11.19 -12.90
CA GLY A 16 10.78 11.42 -14.31
C GLY A 16 10.90 10.12 -15.09
N ARG A 17 11.32 10.25 -16.35
CA ARG A 17 11.53 9.13 -17.27
C ARG A 17 12.96 8.61 -17.17
N ARG A 18 13.11 7.32 -16.90
CA ARG A 18 14.39 6.61 -17.05
C ARG A 18 14.56 6.15 -18.49
N ARG A 19 15.66 6.53 -19.13
CA ARG A 19 16.02 6.09 -20.49
C ARG A 19 17.37 5.41 -20.50
N HIS A 20 17.54 4.48 -21.43
CA HIS A 20 18.76 3.71 -21.58
C HIS A 20 19.38 3.99 -22.96
N ALA A 21 20.69 4.17 -22.98
CA ALA A 21 21.48 4.31 -24.21
C ALA A 21 22.91 3.80 -23.96
N ASP A 22 23.62 3.44 -25.02
CA ASP A 22 25.07 3.23 -24.95
C ASP A 22 25.78 4.59 -25.01
N LEU A 23 26.22 5.08 -23.84
CA LEU A 23 26.86 6.39 -23.73
C LEU A 23 28.38 6.30 -23.79
N SER A 24 28.94 5.10 -23.98
CA SER A 24 30.38 4.83 -23.91
C SER A 24 31.21 5.66 -24.90
N ALA A 25 30.60 6.04 -26.03
CA ALA A 25 31.25 6.80 -27.10
C ALA A 25 31.21 8.34 -26.94
N LEU A 26 30.36 8.90 -26.07
CA LEU A 26 30.15 10.36 -26.00
C LEU A 26 31.32 11.15 -25.41
N GLY A 27 32.21 10.49 -24.64
CA GLY A 27 33.24 11.17 -23.86
C GLY A 27 32.67 12.24 -22.90
N ARG A 28 33.54 12.98 -22.20
CA ARG A 28 33.07 13.97 -21.20
C ARG A 28 32.27 15.13 -21.82
N ALA A 29 32.71 15.64 -22.97
CA ALA A 29 32.04 16.76 -23.63
C ALA A 29 30.64 16.39 -24.15
N GLY A 30 30.50 15.19 -24.72
CA GLY A 30 29.20 14.70 -25.17
C GLY A 30 28.24 14.43 -24.01
N VAL A 31 28.72 13.86 -22.90
CA VAL A 31 27.89 13.70 -21.69
C VAL A 31 27.43 15.05 -21.13
N ALA A 32 28.30 16.07 -21.13
CA ALA A 32 27.93 17.42 -20.68
C ALA A 32 26.87 18.06 -21.60
N ALA A 33 27.03 17.96 -22.91
CA ALA A 33 26.05 18.44 -23.89
C ALA A 33 24.71 17.68 -23.77
N LEU A 34 24.74 16.36 -23.50
CA LEU A 34 23.55 15.57 -23.24
C LEU A 34 22.82 16.02 -21.98
N ALA A 35 23.55 16.25 -20.88
CA ALA A 35 22.99 16.75 -19.62
C ALA A 35 22.42 18.17 -19.76
N ALA A 36 22.98 18.99 -20.65
CA ALA A 36 22.48 20.33 -20.98
C ALA A 36 21.27 20.32 -21.93
N GLY A 37 20.92 19.17 -22.52
CA GLY A 37 19.86 19.06 -23.53
C GLY A 37 20.26 19.61 -24.90
N GLU A 38 21.56 19.72 -25.17
CA GLU A 38 22.13 20.22 -26.43
C GLU A 38 22.34 19.11 -27.47
N LEU A 39 22.29 17.85 -27.03
CA LEU A 39 22.30 16.66 -27.89
C LEU A 39 20.88 16.11 -28.03
N ALA A 40 20.44 15.94 -29.27
CA ALA A 40 19.16 15.32 -29.59
C ALA A 40 19.22 13.79 -29.44
N ASP A 41 18.07 13.21 -29.09
CA ASP A 41 17.91 11.79 -28.78
C ASP A 41 18.25 10.84 -29.95
N ASP A 42 18.05 11.31 -31.18
CA ASP A 42 18.28 10.57 -32.42
C ASP A 42 19.77 10.34 -32.72
N HIS A 43 20.65 11.04 -32.02
CA HIS A 43 22.09 10.86 -32.07
C HIS A 43 22.63 9.86 -31.04
N LEU A 44 21.77 9.32 -30.18
CA LEU A 44 22.15 8.35 -29.17
C LEU A 44 21.83 6.92 -29.62
N PRO A 45 22.71 5.94 -29.39
CA PRO A 45 22.38 4.52 -29.55
C PRO A 45 21.40 4.10 -28.43
N LEU A 46 20.12 4.31 -28.67
CA LEU A 46 19.05 4.03 -27.70
C LEU A 46 18.93 2.53 -27.43
N LEU A 47 18.74 2.20 -26.16
CA LEU A 47 18.42 0.86 -25.69
C LEU A 47 16.95 0.80 -25.27
N GLU A 48 16.40 -0.41 -25.27
CA GLU A 48 14.99 -0.63 -25.00
C GLU A 48 14.59 -0.20 -23.58
N GLU A 49 13.48 0.54 -23.48
CA GLU A 49 12.86 0.90 -22.21
C GLU A 49 11.91 -0.23 -21.76
N PRO A 50 11.78 -0.52 -20.46
CA PRO A 50 10.86 -1.55 -19.98
C PRO A 50 9.41 -1.27 -20.42
N GLN A 51 8.87 -2.14 -21.26
CA GLN A 51 7.53 -1.97 -21.86
C GLN A 51 6.44 -1.79 -20.80
N TRP A 52 6.47 -2.59 -19.73
CA TRP A 52 5.51 -2.55 -18.63
C TRP A 52 5.43 -1.17 -17.94
N LEU A 53 6.56 -0.46 -17.83
CA LEU A 53 6.62 0.86 -17.20
C LEU A 53 6.03 1.92 -18.13
N ARG A 54 6.36 1.83 -19.42
CA ARG A 54 5.86 2.74 -20.45
C ARG A 54 4.34 2.61 -20.63
N GLU A 55 3.83 1.38 -20.65
CA GLU A 55 2.40 1.07 -20.68
C GLU A 55 1.70 1.48 -19.38
N GLY A 56 2.35 1.29 -18.24
CA GLY A 56 1.87 1.75 -16.94
C GLY A 56 1.63 3.25 -16.90
N TYR A 57 2.62 4.05 -17.32
CA TYR A 57 2.46 5.50 -17.43
C TYR A 57 1.36 5.90 -18.41
N ALA A 58 1.28 5.26 -19.59
CA ALA A 58 0.23 5.56 -20.56
C ALA A 58 -1.18 5.25 -20.01
N ARG A 59 -1.36 4.08 -19.40
CA ARG A 59 -2.64 3.65 -18.82
C ARG A 59 -3.11 4.58 -17.70
N THR A 60 -2.18 5.07 -16.88
CA THR A 60 -2.47 5.90 -15.71
C THR A 60 -2.46 7.40 -16.00
N ARG A 61 -2.37 7.80 -17.28
CA ARG A 61 -2.20 9.20 -17.71
C ARG A 61 -1.08 9.90 -16.95
N ASP A 62 0.11 9.31 -17.01
CA ASP A 62 1.31 9.76 -16.29
C ASP A 62 1.10 9.81 -14.76
N LEU A 63 0.53 8.75 -14.20
CA LEU A 63 0.16 8.57 -12.79
C LEU A 63 -0.94 9.51 -12.27
N ALA A 64 -1.49 10.42 -13.08
CA ALA A 64 -2.60 11.28 -12.68
C ALA A 64 -3.87 10.49 -12.31
N GLU A 65 -4.03 9.29 -12.88
CA GLU A 65 -5.09 8.34 -12.56
C GLU A 65 -4.55 7.02 -11.98
N ALA A 66 -3.45 7.09 -11.23
CA ALA A 66 -2.92 5.91 -10.53
C ALA A 66 -4.01 5.27 -9.65
N GLY A 67 -4.18 3.96 -9.78
CA GLY A 67 -4.97 3.11 -8.91
C GLY A 67 -4.16 2.49 -7.76
N PRO A 68 -4.77 1.58 -6.98
CA PRO A 68 -4.20 1.03 -5.75
C PRO A 68 -2.88 0.26 -5.90
N ASP A 69 -2.53 -0.16 -7.12
CA ASP A 69 -1.33 -0.94 -7.41
C ASP A 69 -0.30 -0.17 -8.24
N ASP A 70 -0.65 1.03 -8.72
CA ASP A 70 0.12 1.79 -9.71
C ASP A 70 1.28 2.58 -9.10
N TRP A 71 1.39 2.60 -7.76
CA TRP A 71 2.58 3.09 -7.06
C TRP A 71 3.86 2.35 -7.48
N ARG A 72 3.75 1.13 -8.05
CA ARG A 72 4.87 0.36 -8.61
C ARG A 72 5.53 1.01 -9.83
N TYR A 73 4.88 1.98 -10.45
CA TYR A 73 5.47 2.76 -11.54
C TYR A 73 6.34 3.90 -11.04
N VAL A 74 6.41 4.15 -9.73
CA VAL A 74 7.37 5.11 -9.17
C VAL A 74 8.75 4.48 -9.21
N ILE A 75 9.61 5.02 -10.09
CA ILE A 75 11.02 4.63 -10.22
C ILE A 75 11.91 5.80 -9.82
N SER A 76 12.79 5.60 -8.84
CA SER A 76 13.53 6.68 -8.17
C SER A 76 14.68 7.32 -8.97
N ALA A 77 14.94 6.88 -10.21
CA ALA A 77 16.02 7.40 -11.07
C ALA A 77 15.92 8.92 -11.30
N VAL A 78 14.70 9.44 -11.38
CA VAL A 78 14.40 10.87 -11.22
C VAL A 78 13.22 10.93 -10.28
N LEU A 79 13.42 11.48 -9.08
CA LEU A 79 12.38 11.58 -8.08
C LEU A 79 12.51 12.91 -7.33
N ALA A 80 11.38 13.56 -7.09
CA ALA A 80 11.29 14.65 -6.14
C ALA A 80 9.94 14.65 -5.41
N LEU A 81 9.97 15.18 -4.20
CA LEU A 81 8.81 15.40 -3.35
C LEU A 81 9.13 16.52 -2.35
N PRO A 82 8.13 17.17 -1.74
CA PRO A 82 8.38 18.15 -0.69
C PRO A 82 9.17 17.53 0.46
N ARG A 83 10.16 18.26 0.99
CA ARG A 83 10.98 17.80 2.13
C ARG A 83 10.11 17.44 3.34
N ALA A 84 9.06 18.21 3.60
CA ALA A 84 8.12 17.96 4.69
C ALA A 84 7.44 16.60 4.54
N VAL A 85 6.94 16.29 3.33
CA VAL A 85 6.33 14.98 3.01
C VAL A 85 7.37 13.86 3.16
N PHE A 86 8.57 14.00 2.59
CA PHE A 86 9.62 12.98 2.73
C PHE A 86 9.96 12.67 4.19
N THR A 87 10.07 13.72 5.01
CA THR A 87 10.36 13.59 6.44
C THR A 87 9.20 12.96 7.19
N ALA A 88 7.96 13.36 6.91
CA ALA A 88 6.75 12.80 7.53
C ALA A 88 6.55 11.31 7.20
N LEU A 89 6.94 10.89 5.99
CA LEU A 89 6.91 9.49 5.59
C LEU A 89 8.05 8.67 6.23
N GLY A 90 9.06 9.30 6.84
CA GLY A 90 10.24 8.64 7.40
C GLY A 90 11.36 8.39 6.39
N GLY A 91 11.31 9.01 5.21
CA GLY A 91 12.33 8.87 4.17
C GLY A 91 12.35 7.49 3.51
N PHE A 92 13.51 7.12 2.95
CA PHE A 92 13.74 5.75 2.47
C PHE A 92 13.96 4.80 3.64
N ASP A 93 13.46 3.57 3.53
CA ASP A 93 13.72 2.53 4.51
C ASP A 93 15.14 1.98 4.32
N ALA A 94 16.06 2.41 5.19
CA ALA A 94 17.47 2.00 5.14
C ALA A 94 17.71 0.51 5.43
N SER A 95 16.68 -0.24 5.86
CA SER A 95 16.77 -1.70 6.02
C SER A 95 16.60 -2.46 4.70
N LEU A 96 16.13 -1.80 3.64
CA LEU A 96 16.15 -2.36 2.28
C LEU A 96 17.57 -2.24 1.73
N VAL A 97 18.32 -3.33 1.83
CA VAL A 97 19.72 -3.42 1.42
C VAL A 97 19.84 -4.31 0.19
N GLY A 98 20.67 -3.90 -0.77
CA GLY A 98 20.89 -4.62 -2.01
C GLY A 98 20.14 -3.96 -3.16
N TYR A 99 19.57 -4.77 -4.04
CA TYR A 99 18.93 -4.28 -5.24
C TYR A 99 17.43 -4.04 -5.01
N GLY A 100 17.01 -2.78 -5.13
CA GLY A 100 15.63 -2.38 -5.35
C GLY A 100 14.70 -2.40 -4.14
N GLY A 101 13.44 -2.04 -4.40
CA GLY A 101 12.33 -2.02 -3.45
C GLY A 101 12.19 -0.72 -2.65
N GLU A 102 13.22 0.10 -2.53
CA GLU A 102 13.19 1.31 -1.71
C GLU A 102 12.25 2.39 -2.27
N ASP A 103 12.16 2.47 -3.60
CA ASP A 103 11.26 3.37 -4.31
C ASP A 103 9.81 2.94 -4.18
N TRP A 104 9.56 1.64 -4.31
CA TRP A 104 8.25 0.99 -4.16
C TRP A 104 7.72 1.11 -2.73
N ASP A 105 8.55 0.90 -1.71
CA ASP A 105 8.17 1.10 -0.30
C ASP A 105 7.80 2.56 -0.01
N LEU A 106 8.61 3.52 -0.49
CA LEU A 106 8.33 4.95 -0.33
C LEU A 106 7.04 5.35 -1.07
N ALA A 107 6.86 4.86 -2.29
CA ALA A 107 5.68 5.13 -3.11
C ALA A 107 4.39 4.59 -2.47
N TYR A 108 4.44 3.37 -1.93
CA TYR A 108 3.30 2.77 -1.23
C TYR A 108 2.91 3.58 0.02
N ARG A 109 3.89 3.98 0.83
CA ARG A 109 3.63 4.84 2.00
C ARG A 109 3.05 6.20 1.59
N ALA A 110 3.61 6.83 0.56
CA ALA A 110 3.08 8.09 0.03
C ALA A 110 1.63 7.90 -0.47
N TRP A 111 1.35 6.83 -1.20
CA TRP A 111 0.02 6.48 -1.67
C TRP A 111 -0.98 6.32 -0.51
N ASN A 112 -0.64 5.56 0.53
CA ASN A 112 -1.47 5.42 1.72
C ASN A 112 -1.71 6.74 2.46
N ALA A 113 -0.73 7.64 2.45
CA ALA A 113 -0.85 8.97 3.05
C ALA A 113 -1.67 9.97 2.21
N GLY A 114 -2.28 9.53 1.10
CA GLY A 114 -3.09 10.42 0.24
C GLY A 114 -2.26 11.29 -0.71
N ILE A 115 -0.94 11.12 -0.75
CA ILE A 115 -0.05 11.88 -1.64
C ILE A 115 -0.38 11.54 -3.10
N ALA A 116 -0.43 12.56 -3.95
CA ALA A 116 -0.62 12.39 -5.38
C ALA A 116 0.66 11.86 -6.04
N LEU A 117 0.52 10.96 -7.01
CA LEU A 117 1.63 10.47 -7.82
C LEU A 117 1.61 11.16 -9.18
N ARG A 118 2.78 11.54 -9.70
CA ARG A 118 2.89 12.16 -11.02
C ARG A 118 4.14 11.68 -11.74
N HIS A 119 4.02 11.42 -13.03
CA HIS A 119 5.15 11.21 -13.92
C HIS A 119 5.33 12.44 -14.82
N VAL A 120 6.57 12.87 -15.01
CA VAL A 120 6.93 13.97 -15.92
C VAL A 120 7.80 13.39 -17.05
N PRO A 121 7.21 13.04 -18.20
CA PRO A 121 7.91 12.34 -19.30
C PRO A 121 9.15 13.06 -19.81
N ASN A 122 9.15 14.39 -19.72
CA ASN A 122 10.22 15.26 -20.21
C ASN A 122 11.31 15.53 -19.16
N ALA A 123 11.24 14.91 -17.99
CA ALA A 123 12.29 14.94 -16.97
C ALA A 123 13.09 13.65 -17.07
N VAL A 124 14.14 13.65 -17.89
CA VAL A 124 14.85 12.43 -18.26
C VAL A 124 16.09 12.21 -17.39
N ALA A 125 16.27 10.98 -16.90
CA ALA A 125 17.59 10.45 -16.51
C ALA A 125 18.05 9.43 -17.55
N TRP A 126 19.28 9.62 -18.02
CA TRP A 126 19.95 8.69 -18.92
C TRP A 126 20.81 7.72 -18.12
N HIS A 127 20.56 6.42 -18.32
CA HIS A 127 21.42 5.34 -17.88
C HIS A 127 22.30 4.89 -19.04
N ASP A 128 23.60 4.79 -18.76
CA ASP A 128 24.56 4.13 -19.64
C ASP A 128 24.42 2.61 -19.52
N GLY A 129 24.03 1.97 -20.61
CA GLY A 129 23.83 0.53 -20.70
C GLY A 129 22.39 0.05 -20.45
N PRO A 130 22.18 -1.27 -20.61
CA PRO A 130 20.84 -1.86 -20.63
C PRO A 130 20.15 -1.83 -19.28
N ASP A 131 18.84 -2.08 -19.31
CA ASP A 131 18.03 -2.29 -18.12
C ASP A 131 18.60 -3.41 -17.22
N ALA A 132 18.35 -3.29 -15.92
CA ALA A 132 18.86 -4.23 -14.93
C ALA A 132 18.43 -5.68 -15.19
N ALA A 133 17.29 -5.90 -15.85
CA ALA A 133 16.81 -7.23 -16.21
C ALA A 133 17.79 -8.05 -17.08
N GLY A 134 18.70 -7.38 -17.81
CA GLY A 134 19.72 -8.04 -18.62
C GLY A 134 20.97 -8.47 -17.84
N ARG A 135 21.06 -8.22 -16.53
CA ARG A 135 22.27 -8.46 -15.73
C ARG A 135 22.29 -9.86 -15.11
N GLN A 136 23.48 -10.45 -14.98
CA GLN A 136 23.67 -11.68 -14.22
C GLN A 136 23.27 -11.48 -12.74
N GLY A 137 22.66 -12.48 -12.12
CA GLY A 137 22.18 -12.42 -10.73
C GLY A 137 20.90 -11.59 -10.52
N PHE A 138 20.31 -11.02 -11.58
CA PHE A 138 19.10 -10.21 -11.47
C PHE A 138 17.91 -10.98 -10.89
N ALA A 139 17.74 -12.26 -11.24
CA ALA A 139 16.65 -13.08 -10.73
C ALA A 139 16.72 -13.24 -9.20
N GLU A 140 17.89 -13.59 -8.66
CA GLU A 140 18.14 -13.72 -7.23
C GLU A 140 17.97 -12.38 -6.51
N ALA A 141 18.47 -11.29 -7.11
CA ALA A 141 18.29 -9.95 -6.59
C ALA A 141 16.80 -9.54 -6.53
N LYS A 142 16.03 -9.89 -7.57
CA LYS A 142 14.58 -9.64 -7.64
C LYS A 142 13.77 -10.50 -6.68
N GLU A 143 14.19 -11.72 -6.41
CA GLU A 143 13.58 -12.55 -5.37
C GLU A 143 13.77 -11.92 -3.98
N HIS A 144 14.99 -11.51 -3.65
CA HIS A 144 15.27 -10.82 -2.38
C HIS A 144 14.45 -9.52 -2.24
N GLU A 145 14.36 -8.71 -3.30
CA GLU A 145 13.52 -7.51 -3.33
C GLU A 145 12.05 -7.84 -3.03
N GLN A 146 11.49 -8.84 -3.71
CA GLN A 146 10.09 -9.23 -3.53
C GLN A 146 9.80 -9.70 -2.09
N LEU A 147 10.68 -10.53 -1.51
CA LEU A 147 10.52 -11.00 -0.14
C LEU A 147 10.64 -9.85 0.88
N ALA A 148 11.58 -8.93 0.67
CA ALA A 148 11.72 -7.75 1.52
C ALA A 148 10.49 -6.83 1.45
N LEU A 149 9.92 -6.65 0.25
CA LEU A 149 8.69 -5.87 0.07
C LEU A 149 7.46 -6.57 0.68
N ALA A 150 7.38 -7.89 0.62
CA ALA A 150 6.26 -8.66 1.19
C ALA A 150 6.10 -8.46 2.71
N GLU A 151 7.20 -8.19 3.43
CA GLU A 151 7.17 -7.85 4.86
C GLU A 151 6.60 -6.45 5.16
N ARG A 152 6.59 -5.55 4.17
CA ARG A 152 6.33 -4.10 4.35
C ARG A 152 5.06 -3.61 3.67
N ILE A 153 4.71 -4.20 2.53
CA ILE A 153 3.57 -3.81 1.71
C ILE A 153 2.51 -4.91 1.79
N PRO A 154 1.40 -4.66 2.50
CA PRO A 154 0.46 -5.72 2.82
C PRO A 154 -0.51 -6.11 1.69
N GLN A 155 -0.35 -5.52 0.51
CA GLN A 155 -1.23 -5.79 -0.62
C GLN A 155 -1.04 -7.21 -1.16
N PRO A 156 -2.12 -7.93 -1.49
CA PRO A 156 -2.01 -9.28 -2.05
C PRO A 156 -1.22 -9.35 -3.36
N SER A 157 -1.21 -8.27 -4.13
CA SER A 157 -0.40 -8.09 -5.34
C SER A 157 1.11 -8.04 -5.08
N VAL A 158 1.56 -7.95 -3.81
CA VAL A 158 2.99 -8.07 -3.41
C VAL A 158 3.26 -9.42 -2.77
N ARG A 159 2.44 -9.82 -1.79
CA ARG A 159 2.75 -10.98 -0.92
C ARG A 159 1.88 -12.22 -1.12
N GLY A 160 0.92 -12.17 -2.04
CA GLY A 160 -0.11 -13.20 -2.20
C GLY A 160 -1.24 -13.09 -1.17
N HIS A 161 -2.09 -14.12 -1.12
CA HIS A 161 -3.23 -14.18 -0.20
C HIS A 161 -2.93 -15.07 1.01
N GLY A 162 -3.36 -14.63 2.20
CA GLY A 162 -3.25 -15.40 3.44
C GLY A 162 -1.97 -15.14 4.25
N GLY A 163 -1.80 -15.93 5.31
CA GLY A 163 -0.72 -15.78 6.28
C GLY A 163 -1.06 -14.82 7.43
N VAL A 164 -0.21 -14.85 8.47
CA VAL A 164 -0.23 -13.89 9.59
C VAL A 164 1.08 -13.12 9.53
N TRP A 165 0.99 -11.83 9.26
CA TRP A 165 2.14 -10.97 9.02
C TRP A 165 2.32 -9.96 10.14
N ARG A 166 3.57 -9.58 10.43
CA ARG A 166 3.86 -8.52 11.39
C ARG A 166 3.28 -7.18 10.95
N GLN A 167 3.31 -6.88 9.65
CA GLN A 167 2.58 -5.77 9.04
C GLN A 167 1.22 -6.30 8.56
N PRO A 168 0.12 -6.08 9.30
CA PRO A 168 -1.19 -6.54 8.89
C PRO A 168 -1.71 -5.75 7.69
N ARG A 169 -2.55 -6.40 6.88
CA ARG A 169 -3.31 -5.73 5.81
C ARG A 169 -4.43 -4.88 6.37
N THR A 170 -5.15 -5.42 7.32
CA THR A 170 -6.30 -4.79 7.94
C THR A 170 -6.03 -4.58 9.41
N VAL A 171 -6.24 -3.37 9.90
CA VAL A 171 -6.25 -3.12 11.35
C VAL A 171 -7.66 -2.78 11.79
N VAL A 172 -8.15 -3.55 12.75
CA VAL A 172 -9.46 -3.41 13.38
C VAL A 172 -9.27 -2.82 14.76
N ARG A 173 -9.66 -1.56 14.97
CA ARG A 173 -9.73 -0.95 16.30
C ARG A 173 -11.07 -1.33 16.93
N TRP A 174 -10.98 -2.07 18.02
CA TRP A 174 -12.13 -2.68 18.68
C TRP A 174 -12.44 -1.94 19.98
N GLN A 175 -13.47 -1.11 19.94
CA GLN A 175 -13.94 -0.22 21.02
C GLN A 175 -15.37 -0.59 21.43
N VAL A 176 -15.65 -1.89 21.46
CA VAL A 176 -16.99 -2.39 21.80
C VAL A 176 -17.18 -2.41 23.31
N GLY A 177 -18.37 -2.04 23.76
CA GLY A 177 -18.76 -2.07 25.17
C GLY A 177 -18.84 -3.49 25.75
N GLU A 178 -19.41 -3.59 26.96
CA GLU A 178 -19.59 -4.89 27.63
C GLU A 178 -20.47 -5.84 26.81
N MET A 179 -20.04 -7.10 26.73
CA MET A 179 -20.72 -8.17 26.00
C MET A 179 -20.63 -9.47 26.78
N THR A 180 -21.55 -10.39 26.54
CA THR A 180 -21.35 -11.78 26.99
C THR A 180 -20.11 -12.38 26.33
N SER A 181 -19.43 -13.31 27.04
CA SER A 181 -18.26 -14.01 26.50
C SER A 181 -18.52 -14.72 25.17
N SER A 182 -19.72 -15.27 24.97
CA SER A 182 -20.05 -15.96 23.71
C SER A 182 -20.36 -14.98 22.57
N ALA A 183 -21.00 -13.85 22.82
CA ALA A 183 -21.16 -12.80 21.82
C ALA A 183 -19.80 -12.20 21.43
N GLN A 184 -18.93 -11.95 22.40
CA GLN A 184 -17.58 -11.46 22.14
C GLN A 184 -16.74 -12.48 21.36
N HIS A 185 -16.87 -13.78 21.68
CA HIS A 185 -16.23 -14.85 20.93
C HIS A 185 -16.70 -14.89 19.47
N ALA A 186 -18.02 -14.88 19.25
CA ALA A 186 -18.63 -14.87 17.93
C ALA A 186 -18.17 -13.70 17.05
N CYS A 187 -18.28 -12.47 17.57
CA CYS A 187 -17.82 -11.30 16.86
C CYS A 187 -16.31 -11.39 16.58
N LEU A 188 -15.47 -11.66 17.58
CA LEU A 188 -14.02 -11.68 17.37
C LEU A 188 -13.61 -12.75 16.35
N LEU A 189 -14.21 -13.94 16.39
CA LEU A 189 -13.96 -15.00 15.41
C LEU A 189 -14.27 -14.53 13.98
N SER A 190 -15.41 -13.86 13.79
CA SER A 190 -15.83 -13.35 12.48
C SER A 190 -14.87 -12.29 11.92
N TRP A 191 -14.33 -11.40 12.76
CA TRP A 191 -13.35 -10.40 12.34
C TRP A 191 -11.97 -10.99 12.08
N LEU A 192 -11.58 -12.02 12.84
CA LEU A 192 -10.37 -12.80 12.56
C LEU A 192 -10.46 -13.60 11.25
N ALA A 193 -11.65 -13.81 10.69
CA ALA A 193 -11.84 -14.47 9.40
C ALA A 193 -11.36 -13.62 8.20
N LEU A 194 -11.07 -12.33 8.40
CA LEU A 194 -10.35 -11.51 7.41
C LEU A 194 -8.95 -12.07 7.10
N GLY A 195 -8.43 -12.97 7.94
CA GLY A 195 -7.14 -13.62 7.78
C GLY A 195 -6.00 -12.70 8.19
N ASP A 196 -5.64 -11.80 7.28
CA ASP A 196 -4.53 -10.86 7.40
C ASP A 196 -4.95 -9.58 8.13
N VAL A 197 -5.20 -9.76 9.42
CA VAL A 197 -5.80 -8.76 10.29
C VAL A 197 -5.08 -8.69 11.62
N GLU A 198 -4.98 -7.47 12.15
CA GLU A 198 -4.70 -7.23 13.55
C GLU A 198 -5.94 -6.60 14.20
N VAL A 199 -6.41 -7.17 15.30
CA VAL A 199 -7.52 -6.65 16.10
C VAL A 199 -6.96 -6.01 17.37
N ARG A 200 -7.21 -4.71 17.55
CA ARG A 200 -6.74 -3.89 18.66
C ARG A 200 -7.87 -3.52 19.62
N PRO A 201 -8.15 -4.34 20.65
CA PRO A 201 -9.16 -4.01 21.64
C PRO A 201 -8.70 -2.93 22.62
N ASP A 202 -9.61 -2.03 23.00
CA ASP A 202 -9.40 -0.99 24.01
C ASP A 202 -9.42 -1.54 25.46
N ARG A 203 -9.96 -2.75 25.65
CA ARG A 203 -10.17 -3.40 26.94
C ARG A 203 -9.96 -4.91 26.84
N ARG A 204 -9.64 -5.54 27.97
CA ARG A 204 -9.43 -6.99 28.03
C ARG A 204 -10.65 -7.75 27.51
N LEU A 205 -10.40 -8.72 26.65
CA LEU A 205 -11.42 -9.61 26.12
C LEU A 205 -11.54 -10.88 26.99
N HIS A 206 -12.77 -11.32 27.21
CA HIS A 206 -13.19 -12.48 28.01
C HIS A 206 -13.61 -13.64 27.10
N THR A 207 -12.72 -14.04 26.20
CA THR A 207 -12.88 -15.15 25.24
C THR A 207 -11.54 -15.87 25.03
N PRO A 208 -11.50 -17.19 24.75
CA PRO A 208 -10.25 -17.89 24.41
C PRO A 208 -9.46 -17.25 23.26
N LEU A 209 -10.16 -16.60 22.31
CA LEU A 209 -9.57 -15.91 21.17
C LEU A 209 -8.76 -14.66 21.55
N ALA A 210 -8.85 -14.19 22.81
CA ALA A 210 -7.98 -13.13 23.32
C ALA A 210 -6.49 -13.52 23.31
N ARG A 211 -6.17 -14.81 23.10
CA ARG A 211 -4.81 -15.35 22.95
C ARG A 211 -4.38 -15.54 21.49
N ASP A 212 -5.25 -15.25 20.52
CA ASP A 212 -4.88 -15.31 19.11
C ASP A 212 -3.76 -14.27 18.86
N PRO A 213 -2.67 -14.64 18.15
CA PRO A 213 -1.54 -13.73 17.91
C PRO A 213 -1.91 -12.46 17.15
N ARG A 214 -3.08 -12.43 16.48
CA ARG A 214 -3.60 -11.26 15.78
C ARG A 214 -4.32 -10.27 16.72
N VAL A 215 -4.50 -10.59 17.99
CA VAL A 215 -5.17 -9.72 18.97
C VAL A 215 -4.12 -9.01 19.82
N THR A 216 -3.95 -7.69 19.61
CA THR A 216 -2.89 -6.90 20.25
C THR A 216 -3.44 -5.68 21.01
N PHE A 217 -3.15 -5.58 22.31
CA PHE A 217 -3.63 -4.49 23.18
C PHE A 217 -2.89 -3.16 23.00
N SER A 218 -1.64 -3.24 22.57
CA SER A 218 -0.76 -2.09 22.34
C SER A 218 0.03 -2.38 21.07
N GLY A 219 -0.50 -1.93 19.93
CA GLY A 219 0.16 -2.06 18.65
C GLY A 219 1.10 -0.88 18.38
N ASP A 220 2.06 -1.08 17.50
CA ASP A 220 2.86 -0.01 16.95
C ASP A 220 1.99 0.82 15.98
N ASP A 221 1.81 2.11 16.27
CA ASP A 221 1.02 3.03 15.44
C ASP A 221 1.64 3.23 14.05
N ALA A 222 2.94 2.97 13.89
CA ALA A 222 3.57 2.97 12.57
C ALA A 222 2.98 1.91 11.63
N LEU A 223 2.43 0.81 12.17
CA LEU A 223 1.77 -0.22 11.36
C LEU A 223 0.44 0.28 10.77
N LEU A 224 -0.23 1.25 11.42
CA LEU A 224 -1.50 1.81 10.94
C LEU A 224 -1.30 2.56 9.62
N ALA A 225 -0.21 3.32 9.50
CA ALA A 225 0.10 4.08 8.28
C ALA A 225 0.38 3.18 7.07
N ARG A 226 0.82 1.94 7.31
CA ARG A 226 1.12 0.95 6.29
C ARG A 226 -0.02 -0.04 6.03
N ALA A 227 -0.98 -0.19 6.95
CA ALA A 227 -2.14 -1.03 6.72
C ALA A 227 -2.88 -0.55 5.46
N GLU A 228 -3.42 -1.48 4.67
CA GLU A 228 -4.24 -1.12 3.51
C GLU A 228 -5.62 -0.65 3.98
N PHE A 229 -6.20 -1.33 4.97
CA PHE A 229 -7.52 -1.01 5.52
C PHE A 229 -7.46 -0.71 7.02
N LEU A 230 -8.23 0.30 7.41
CA LEU A 230 -8.49 0.64 8.80
C LEU A 230 -9.98 0.52 9.07
N VAL A 231 -10.32 -0.19 10.14
CA VAL A 231 -11.69 -0.45 10.57
C VAL A 231 -11.84 -0.05 12.03
N GLU A 232 -12.87 0.73 12.34
CA GLU A 232 -13.32 1.00 13.72
C GLU A 232 -14.57 0.17 14.00
N ILE A 233 -14.63 -0.47 15.16
CA ILE A 233 -15.79 -1.22 15.64
C ILE A 233 -16.14 -0.72 17.03
N GLU A 234 -17.36 -0.25 17.19
CA GLU A 234 -17.94 0.23 18.46
C GLU A 234 -19.16 -0.62 18.88
N GLY A 235 -19.73 -1.38 17.95
CA GLY A 235 -20.90 -2.23 18.18
C GLY A 235 -20.57 -3.72 18.28
N ALA A 236 -21.49 -4.48 18.88
CA ALA A 236 -21.49 -5.94 18.83
C ALA A 236 -21.87 -6.43 17.42
N ILE A 237 -20.87 -6.57 16.55
CA ILE A 237 -21.08 -6.84 15.11
C ILE A 237 -20.35 -8.12 14.69
N GLU A 238 -21.10 -9.05 14.10
CA GLU A 238 -20.58 -10.22 13.40
C GLU A 238 -20.35 -9.85 11.92
N LEU A 239 -19.15 -10.16 11.42
CA LEU A 239 -18.78 -10.00 10.01
C LEU A 239 -19.19 -11.25 9.23
N CYS A 240 -20.25 -11.15 8.44
CA CYS A 240 -20.85 -12.30 7.75
C CYS A 240 -20.14 -12.62 6.43
N GLU A 241 -19.72 -11.58 5.68
CA GLU A 241 -19.08 -11.74 4.38
C GLU A 241 -17.72 -11.02 4.34
N PRO A 242 -16.63 -11.62 4.88
CA PRO A 242 -15.33 -10.95 4.99
C PRO A 242 -14.74 -10.51 3.65
N ALA A 243 -14.92 -11.32 2.60
CA ALA A 243 -14.41 -11.00 1.26
C ALA A 243 -15.16 -9.81 0.64
N GLU A 244 -16.50 -9.81 0.72
CA GLU A 244 -17.34 -8.73 0.22
C GLU A 244 -17.11 -7.43 0.99
N PHE A 245 -16.90 -7.53 2.31
CA PHE A 245 -16.53 -6.39 3.14
C PHE A 245 -15.25 -5.70 2.65
N LEU A 246 -14.17 -6.46 2.41
CA LEU A 246 -12.92 -5.90 1.91
C LEU A 246 -13.04 -5.38 0.47
N ALA A 247 -13.80 -6.06 -0.39
CA ALA A 247 -14.09 -5.59 -1.75
C ALA A 247 -14.83 -4.24 -1.73
N THR A 248 -15.82 -4.11 -0.84
CA THR A 248 -16.58 -2.88 -0.60
C THR A 248 -15.66 -1.75 -0.12
N LEU A 249 -14.75 -2.01 0.82
CA LEU A 249 -13.77 -1.02 1.23
C LEU A 249 -12.76 -0.66 0.13
N GLY A 250 -12.52 -1.57 -0.80
CA GLY A 250 -11.66 -1.36 -1.97
C GLY A 250 -12.21 -0.33 -2.96
N VAL A 251 -13.52 -0.05 -2.94
CA VAL A 251 -14.14 0.99 -3.78
C VAL A 251 -14.33 2.32 -3.04
N GLY A 252 -14.23 2.35 -1.72
CA GLY A 252 -14.24 3.56 -0.91
C GLY A 252 -14.66 3.32 0.55
N PRO A 253 -14.71 4.39 1.37
CA PRO A 253 -15.12 4.30 2.77
C PRO A 253 -16.58 3.88 2.92
N HIS A 254 -16.85 3.00 3.89
CA HIS A 254 -18.20 2.56 4.22
C HIS A 254 -18.42 2.51 5.73
N GLU A 255 -19.67 2.74 6.14
CA GLU A 255 -20.09 2.73 7.54
C GLU A 255 -21.45 2.08 7.73
N ALA A 256 -21.67 1.58 8.94
CA ALA A 256 -22.94 1.10 9.45
C ALA A 256 -22.99 1.42 10.96
N ARG A 257 -24.11 1.17 11.62
CA ARG A 257 -24.23 1.40 13.05
C ARG A 257 -23.17 0.59 13.82
N GLY A 258 -22.20 1.28 14.43
CA GLY A 258 -21.15 0.68 15.24
C GLY A 258 -19.97 0.08 14.47
N VAL A 259 -19.87 0.30 13.15
CA VAL A 259 -18.71 -0.09 12.32
C VAL A 259 -18.44 0.96 11.25
N ALA A 260 -17.18 1.34 11.09
CA ALA A 260 -16.73 2.17 9.97
C ALA A 260 -15.41 1.64 9.41
N GLY A 261 -15.30 1.49 8.09
CA GLY A 261 -14.13 0.94 7.42
C GLY A 261 -13.74 1.78 6.21
N ALA A 262 -12.45 1.81 5.90
CA ALA A 262 -11.93 2.47 4.70
C ALA A 262 -10.51 1.99 4.40
N ARG A 263 -10.04 2.23 3.17
CA ARG A 263 -8.59 2.22 2.92
C ARG A 263 -7.94 3.38 3.67
N THR A 264 -6.68 3.17 4.09
CA THR A 264 -5.88 4.22 4.74
C THR A 264 -5.79 5.48 3.88
N ARG A 265 -5.62 5.30 2.56
CA ARG A 265 -5.64 6.40 1.59
C ARG A 265 -6.96 7.18 1.58
N ASP A 266 -8.09 6.49 1.53
CA ASP A 266 -9.39 7.15 1.44
C ASP A 266 -9.69 7.97 2.70
N ARG A 267 -9.24 7.49 3.88
CA ARG A 267 -9.27 8.28 5.12
C ARG A 267 -8.39 9.51 5.03
N ALA A 268 -7.15 9.37 4.54
CA ALA A 268 -6.22 10.48 4.38
C ALA A 268 -6.75 11.57 3.43
N LEU A 269 -7.51 11.16 2.40
CA LEU A 269 -8.16 12.06 1.45
C LEU A 269 -9.50 12.64 1.95
N GLY A 270 -9.99 12.22 3.12
CA GLY A 270 -11.27 12.69 3.66
C GLY A 270 -12.48 12.28 2.80
N VAL A 271 -12.41 11.14 2.12
CA VAL A 271 -13.52 10.64 1.29
C VAL A 271 -14.71 10.30 2.19
N ALA A 272 -15.90 10.77 1.81
CA ALA A 272 -17.12 10.52 2.57
C ALA A 272 -17.53 9.04 2.53
N ALA A 273 -17.96 8.52 3.68
CA ALA A 273 -18.43 7.16 3.82
C ALA A 273 -19.84 6.94 3.22
N ARG A 274 -20.10 5.71 2.81
CA ARG A 274 -21.39 5.24 2.29
C ARG A 274 -21.92 4.09 3.16
N PRO A 275 -23.23 3.84 3.19
CA PRO A 275 -23.75 2.68 3.93
C PRO A 275 -23.26 1.36 3.34
N PHE A 276 -22.89 0.40 4.19
CA PHE A 276 -22.68 -0.99 3.75
C PHE A 276 -23.97 -1.60 3.18
N ALA A 277 -23.83 -2.51 2.21
CA ALA A 277 -24.95 -3.33 1.75
C ALA A 277 -25.45 -4.28 2.84
N GLU A 278 -26.72 -4.65 2.77
CA GLU A 278 -27.32 -5.63 3.68
C GLU A 278 -26.63 -6.99 3.58
N GLY A 279 -26.56 -7.71 4.70
CA GLY A 279 -25.99 -9.06 4.77
C GLY A 279 -24.47 -9.12 4.96
N ILE A 280 -23.72 -8.03 4.76
CA ILE A 280 -22.26 -8.01 5.02
C ILE A 280 -21.97 -8.04 6.53
N LEU A 281 -22.79 -7.31 7.31
CA LEU A 281 -22.63 -7.12 8.75
C LEU A 281 -23.93 -7.50 9.45
N MET A 282 -23.83 -8.16 10.60
CA MET A 282 -24.98 -8.49 11.45
C MET A 282 -24.77 -7.94 12.87
N SER A 283 -25.73 -7.15 13.35
CA SER A 283 -25.75 -6.70 14.76
C SER A 283 -26.20 -7.82 15.67
N LEU A 284 -25.45 -8.05 16.74
CA LEU A 284 -25.82 -8.91 17.84
C LEU A 284 -26.37 -8.09 19.00
N ASP A 285 -27.21 -8.72 19.82
CA ASP A 285 -27.51 -8.22 21.16
C ASP A 285 -26.30 -8.52 22.06
N PRO A 286 -25.61 -7.50 22.61
CA PRO A 286 -24.42 -7.71 23.44
C PRO A 286 -24.73 -8.48 24.73
N SER A 287 -25.98 -8.48 25.19
CA SER A 287 -26.43 -9.17 26.40
C SER A 287 -26.89 -10.61 26.16
N ALA A 288 -27.15 -10.98 24.91
CA ALA A 288 -27.59 -12.32 24.55
C ALA A 288 -26.42 -13.31 24.58
N ARG A 289 -26.71 -14.56 24.98
CA ARG A 289 -25.77 -15.67 24.80
C ARG A 289 -25.89 -16.20 23.38
N VAL A 290 -24.77 -16.30 22.69
CA VAL A 290 -24.67 -16.96 21.39
C VAL A 290 -24.42 -18.46 21.57
N ASP A 291 -25.16 -19.28 20.82
CA ASP A 291 -24.90 -20.72 20.69
C ASP A 291 -23.76 -20.95 19.70
N LEU A 292 -22.57 -21.25 20.24
CA LEU A 292 -21.36 -21.44 19.45
C LEU A 292 -21.38 -22.75 18.66
N GLU A 293 -22.11 -23.78 19.10
CA GLU A 293 -22.25 -25.03 18.35
C GLU A 293 -23.09 -24.83 17.09
N ALA A 294 -24.18 -24.06 17.21
CA ALA A 294 -25.01 -23.70 16.08
C ALA A 294 -24.27 -22.77 15.09
N GLN A 295 -23.43 -21.85 15.59
CA GLN A 295 -22.60 -21.00 14.74
C GLN A 295 -21.55 -21.79 13.95
N GLY A 296 -20.85 -22.74 14.58
CA GLY A 296 -19.84 -23.55 13.91
C GLY A 296 -20.36 -24.47 12.80
N ARG A 297 -21.68 -24.58 12.64
CA ARG A 297 -22.34 -25.34 11.55
C ARG A 297 -22.77 -24.45 10.38
N ARG A 298 -22.59 -23.12 10.46
CA ARG A 298 -22.78 -22.24 9.31
C ARG A 298 -21.65 -22.51 8.30
N PRO A 299 -21.99 -22.63 7.00
CA PRO A 299 -21.02 -22.95 5.95
C PRO A 299 -19.94 -21.87 5.80
#